data_AF-A0A9J6G3W5-F1
#
_entry.id   AF-A0A9J6G3W5-F1
#
_cell.length_a   1.000
_cell.length_b   1.000
_cell.length_c   1.000
_cell.angle_alpha   90.00
_cell.angle_beta   90.00
_cell.angle_gamma   90.00
#
_symmetry.space_group_name_H-M   'P 1'
#
loop_
_entity.id
_entity.type
_entity.pdbx_description
1 polymer ?
#
loop_
_entity_poly.entity_id
_entity_poly.type
_entity_poly.pdbx_seq_one_letter_code
_entity_poly.pdbx_strand_id
1 'polypeptide(L)'
;MGTHGSSAAEKEVVLGWSRIVILINPDMQLAWNIRKELFLCKQTTFQEELKFSQLVLTRKPKCSEVFSHRRWLMEHNLPKKYRCNYYAWTYRIWLMDTFVHGNPLMLESEIQLTREWVRSHVSDCSGFHYRQYLLRRVGSVPLLAKEVALCEELCLAFPGHEAIWQHRRFCLWHLHPAPANGETQPKKARGSANWAVAEEAFLQRAAGAGEWQDVLVARHVRWLRSVLGWTGAAP
;
A
#
# COMPACT_ATOMS: atom_id res chain seq x y z
N MET A 1 22.77 -18.51 -43.03
CA MET A 1 22.52 -19.46 -41.92
C MET A 1 23.50 -19.13 -40.81
N GLY A 2 23.02 -18.82 -39.60
CA GLY A 2 23.87 -18.69 -38.40
C GLY A 2 23.92 -17.30 -37.76
N THR A 3 22.86 -16.89 -37.03
CA THR A 3 22.94 -15.76 -36.08
C THR A 3 22.06 -15.94 -34.83
N HIS A 4 21.05 -16.82 -34.85
CA HIS A 4 20.17 -17.01 -33.68
C HIS A 4 20.79 -17.85 -32.54
N GLY A 5 21.83 -18.65 -32.79
CA GLY A 5 22.46 -19.49 -31.77
C GLY A 5 23.42 -18.76 -30.81
N SER A 6 24.10 -17.68 -31.27
CA SER A 6 25.10 -16.96 -30.47
C SER A 6 24.47 -16.16 -29.33
N SER A 7 23.38 -15.45 -29.63
CA SER A 7 22.74 -14.53 -28.68
C SER A 7 22.10 -15.24 -27.47
N ALA A 8 21.61 -16.46 -27.65
CA ALA A 8 21.03 -17.23 -26.55
C ALA A 8 22.11 -17.72 -25.58
N ALA A 9 23.23 -18.25 -26.11
CA ALA A 9 24.36 -18.68 -25.30
C ALA A 9 25.01 -17.51 -24.54
N GLU A 10 25.16 -16.36 -25.18
CA GLU A 10 25.65 -15.14 -24.53
C GLU A 10 24.79 -14.72 -23.34
N LYS A 11 23.46 -14.75 -23.49
CA LYS A 11 22.52 -14.41 -22.41
C LYS A 11 22.58 -15.37 -21.23
N GLU A 12 22.77 -16.66 -21.49
CA GLU A 12 22.94 -17.67 -20.44
C GLU A 12 24.23 -17.46 -19.64
N VAL A 13 25.33 -17.13 -20.32
CA VAL A 13 26.59 -16.77 -19.68
C VAL A 13 26.43 -15.53 -18.82
N VAL A 14 25.79 -14.47 -19.33
CA VAL A 14 25.51 -13.25 -18.58
C VAL A 14 24.58 -13.53 -17.38
N LEU A 15 23.61 -14.43 -17.53
CA LEU A 15 22.77 -14.87 -16.42
C LEU A 15 23.60 -15.52 -15.29
N GLY A 16 24.54 -16.39 -15.65
CA GLY A 16 25.48 -17.01 -14.70
C GLY A 16 26.33 -15.97 -13.96
N TRP A 17 26.96 -15.05 -14.69
CA TRP A 17 27.79 -14.00 -14.10
C TRP A 17 26.99 -13.05 -13.20
N SER A 18 25.79 -12.64 -13.63
CA SER A 18 24.94 -11.77 -12.81
C SER A 18 24.59 -12.41 -11.45
N ARG A 19 24.37 -13.74 -11.42
CA ARG A 19 24.13 -14.47 -10.17
C ARG A 19 25.33 -14.39 -9.24
N ILE A 20 26.53 -14.69 -9.75
CA ILE A 20 27.77 -14.66 -8.97
C ILE A 20 28.02 -13.27 -8.40
N VAL A 21 27.94 -12.24 -9.25
CA VAL A 21 28.16 -10.85 -8.88
C VAL A 21 27.23 -10.42 -7.75
N ILE A 22 25.94 -10.73 -7.86
CA ILE A 22 24.94 -10.36 -6.84
C ILE A 22 25.12 -11.15 -5.53
N LEU A 23 25.49 -12.43 -5.61
CA LEU A 23 25.75 -13.24 -4.42
C LEU A 23 26.98 -12.73 -3.63
N ILE A 24 27.96 -12.14 -4.33
CA ILE A 24 29.12 -11.49 -3.72
C ILE A 24 28.76 -10.11 -3.19
N ASN A 25 28.18 -9.24 -4.04
CA ASN A 25 27.79 -7.88 -3.70
C ASN A 25 26.36 -7.56 -4.20
N PRO A 26 25.35 -7.68 -3.32
CA PRO A 26 23.97 -7.44 -3.70
C PRO A 26 23.61 -5.96 -3.83
N ASP A 27 24.47 -5.01 -3.43
CA ASP A 27 24.21 -3.57 -3.62
C ASP A 27 24.58 -3.07 -5.02
N MET A 28 25.13 -3.96 -5.88
CA MET A 28 25.49 -3.59 -7.23
C MET A 28 24.24 -3.47 -8.12
N GLN A 29 23.70 -2.26 -8.20
CA GLN A 29 22.49 -1.95 -8.97
C GLN A 29 22.59 -2.36 -10.46
N LEU A 30 23.77 -2.20 -11.08
CA LEU A 30 23.99 -2.59 -12.48
C LEU A 30 23.68 -4.08 -12.72
N ALA A 31 24.08 -4.96 -11.79
CA ALA A 31 23.84 -6.39 -11.93
C ALA A 31 22.34 -6.71 -11.84
N TRP A 32 21.59 -6.01 -10.99
CA TRP A 32 20.13 -6.13 -10.93
C TRP A 32 19.46 -5.63 -12.22
N ASN A 33 19.93 -4.52 -12.80
CA ASN A 33 19.40 -4.01 -14.05
C ASN A 33 19.62 -4.99 -15.21
N ILE A 34 20.80 -5.62 -15.30
CA ILE A 34 21.06 -6.70 -16.26
C ILE A 34 20.07 -7.85 -16.07
N ARG A 35 19.75 -8.24 -14.83
CA ARG A 35 18.75 -9.29 -14.58
C ARG A 35 17.34 -8.89 -15.01
N LYS A 36 16.96 -7.62 -14.88
CA LYS A 36 15.67 -7.12 -15.41
C LYS A 36 15.62 -7.27 -16.92
N GLU A 37 16.69 -6.94 -17.64
CA GLU A 37 16.78 -7.14 -19.09
C GLU A 37 16.69 -8.62 -19.48
N LEU A 38 17.40 -9.50 -18.77
CA LEU A 38 17.32 -10.94 -18.96
C LEU A 38 15.90 -11.48 -18.74
N PHE A 39 15.22 -10.97 -17.71
CA PHE A 39 13.81 -11.30 -17.44
C PHE A 39 12.89 -10.85 -18.58
N LEU A 40 13.04 -9.62 -19.08
CA LEU A 40 12.27 -9.11 -20.23
C LEU A 40 12.54 -9.92 -21.51
N CYS A 41 13.78 -10.39 -21.68
CA CYS A 41 14.18 -11.31 -22.76
C CYS A 41 13.74 -12.76 -22.53
N LYS A 42 12.92 -13.03 -21.52
CA LYS A 42 12.42 -14.36 -21.13
C LYS A 42 13.51 -15.40 -20.85
N GLN A 43 14.69 -14.95 -20.41
CA GLN A 43 15.80 -15.82 -20.00
C GLN A 43 15.62 -16.35 -18.57
N THR A 44 14.77 -15.70 -17.78
CA THR A 44 14.37 -16.17 -16.45
C THR A 44 12.88 -16.01 -16.25
N THR A 45 12.32 -16.87 -15.40
CA THR A 45 10.93 -16.81 -14.98
C THR A 45 10.77 -16.02 -13.68
N PHE A 46 9.54 -15.59 -13.40
CA PHE A 46 9.24 -14.84 -12.18
C PHE A 46 9.52 -15.64 -10.91
N GLN A 47 9.26 -16.95 -10.96
CA GLN A 47 9.54 -17.84 -9.83
C GLN A 47 11.05 -18.02 -9.60
N GLU A 48 11.85 -18.12 -10.66
CA GLU A 48 13.31 -18.20 -10.54
C GLU A 48 13.90 -16.91 -9.96
N GLU A 49 13.45 -15.74 -10.43
CA GLU A 49 13.91 -14.46 -9.91
C GLU A 49 13.50 -14.25 -8.44
N LEU A 50 12.29 -14.64 -8.06
CA LEU A 50 11.86 -14.58 -6.66
C LEU A 50 12.68 -15.50 -5.76
N LYS A 51 12.91 -16.76 -6.17
CA LYS A 51 13.76 -17.70 -5.43
C LYS A 51 15.20 -17.18 -5.30
N PHE A 52 15.75 -16.63 -6.38
CA PHE A 52 17.09 -16.06 -6.36
C PHE A 52 17.16 -14.84 -5.42
N SER A 53 16.23 -13.90 -5.53
CA SER A 53 16.17 -12.75 -4.61
C SER A 53 15.99 -13.17 -3.15
N GLN A 54 15.23 -14.24 -2.89
CA GLN A 54 15.06 -14.80 -1.55
C GLN A 54 16.38 -15.34 -1.00
N LEU A 55 17.14 -16.07 -1.82
CA LEU A 55 18.47 -16.56 -1.45
C LEU A 55 19.43 -15.41 -1.12
N VAL A 56 19.38 -14.30 -1.85
CA VAL A 56 20.22 -13.13 -1.53
C VAL A 56 19.81 -12.51 -0.19
N LEU A 57 18.51 -12.45 0.11
CA LEU A 57 18.01 -11.93 1.39
C LEU A 57 18.38 -12.79 2.60
N THR A 58 18.61 -14.10 2.44
CA THR A 58 19.08 -14.93 3.58
C THR A 58 20.48 -14.53 4.04
N ARG A 59 21.31 -13.98 3.14
CA ARG A 59 22.63 -13.44 3.45
C ARG A 59 22.57 -11.96 3.86
N LYS A 60 21.75 -11.15 3.17
CA LYS A 60 21.63 -9.71 3.43
C LYS A 60 20.16 -9.29 3.53
N PRO A 61 19.52 -9.42 4.71
CA PRO A 61 18.06 -9.28 4.85
C PRO A 61 17.53 -7.85 4.66
N LYS A 62 18.41 -6.83 4.69
CA LYS A 62 18.04 -5.41 4.57
C LYS A 62 18.59 -4.74 3.31
N CYS A 63 18.83 -5.49 2.23
CA CYS A 63 19.37 -4.93 0.98
C CYS A 63 18.28 -4.20 0.16
N SER A 64 18.42 -2.89 0.01
CA SER A 64 17.47 -2.03 -0.74
C SER A 64 17.34 -2.43 -2.21
N GLU A 65 18.44 -2.83 -2.85
CA GLU A 65 18.45 -3.24 -4.26
C GLU A 65 17.63 -4.50 -4.50
N VAL A 66 17.73 -5.48 -3.60
CA VAL A 66 16.95 -6.73 -3.70
C VAL A 66 15.45 -6.44 -3.58
N PHE A 67 15.05 -5.59 -2.63
CA PHE A 67 13.65 -5.18 -2.50
C PHE A 67 13.16 -4.41 -3.72
N SER A 68 14.00 -3.55 -4.29
CA SER A 68 13.70 -2.80 -5.51
C SER A 68 13.51 -3.73 -6.71
N HIS A 69 14.36 -4.75 -6.86
CA HIS A 69 14.22 -5.78 -7.90
C HIS A 69 12.92 -6.59 -7.73
N ARG A 70 12.62 -7.05 -6.51
CA ARG A 70 11.38 -7.79 -6.22
C ARG A 70 10.12 -6.96 -6.52
N ARG A 71 10.13 -5.67 -6.18
CA ARG A 71 9.04 -4.74 -6.53
C ARG A 71 8.88 -4.65 -8.05
N TRP A 72 9.97 -4.42 -8.77
CA TRP A 72 9.97 -4.31 -10.23
C TRP A 72 9.40 -5.58 -10.90
N LEU A 73 9.79 -6.77 -10.43
CA LEU A 73 9.28 -8.05 -10.94
C LEU A 73 7.76 -8.15 -10.79
N MET A 74 7.21 -7.74 -9.66
CA MET A 74 5.77 -7.75 -9.44
C MET A 74 5.05 -6.78 -10.37
N GLU A 75 5.58 -5.58 -10.54
CA GLU A 75 4.97 -4.56 -11.39
C GLU A 75 4.92 -4.96 -12.87
N HIS A 76 5.94 -5.69 -13.34
CA HIS A 76 6.10 -6.09 -14.75
C HIS A 76 5.45 -7.43 -15.07
N ASN A 77 5.38 -8.35 -14.11
CA ASN A 77 4.83 -9.68 -14.36
C ASN A 77 3.35 -9.82 -13.98
N LEU A 78 2.80 -8.92 -13.16
CA LEU A 78 1.38 -8.90 -12.84
C LEU A 78 0.65 -7.93 -13.78
N PRO A 79 -0.33 -8.39 -14.58
CA PRO A 79 -1.11 -7.51 -15.44
C PRO A 79 -1.77 -6.41 -14.60
N LYS A 80 -2.02 -5.21 -15.18
CA LYS A 80 -2.60 -4.07 -14.45
C LYS A 80 -3.85 -4.45 -13.65
N LYS A 81 -4.69 -5.33 -14.23
CA LYS A 81 -5.91 -5.89 -13.60
C LYS A 81 -5.63 -6.67 -12.31
N TYR A 82 -4.47 -7.30 -12.18
CA TYR A 82 -4.05 -8.03 -10.98
C TYR A 82 -3.28 -7.17 -9.96
N ARG A 83 -2.99 -5.90 -10.26
CA ARG A 83 -2.37 -5.00 -9.28
C ARG A 83 -3.35 -4.45 -8.24
N CYS A 84 -4.64 -4.46 -8.57
CA CYS A 84 -5.76 -4.26 -7.62
C CYS A 84 -6.18 -5.60 -6.97
N ASN A 85 -5.48 -6.71 -7.23
CA ASN A 85 -5.87 -8.01 -6.73
C ASN A 85 -5.47 -8.16 -5.27
N TYR A 86 -6.42 -8.65 -4.48
CA TYR A 86 -6.25 -9.04 -3.10
C TYR A 86 -4.93 -9.79 -2.84
N TYR A 87 -4.60 -10.80 -3.65
CA TYR A 87 -3.37 -11.59 -3.45
C TYR A 87 -2.07 -10.78 -3.53
N ALA A 88 -2.00 -9.77 -4.40
CA ALA A 88 -0.80 -8.92 -4.52
C ALA A 88 -0.64 -8.04 -3.27
N TRP A 89 -1.74 -7.48 -2.78
CA TRP A 89 -1.77 -6.69 -1.54
C TRP A 89 -1.48 -7.54 -0.31
N THR A 90 -2.04 -8.75 -0.21
CA THR A 90 -1.72 -9.71 0.86
C THR A 90 -0.25 -10.12 0.83
N TYR A 91 0.34 -10.30 -0.36
CA TYR A 91 1.77 -10.57 -0.48
C TYR A 91 2.63 -9.39 -0.01
N ARG A 92 2.22 -8.14 -0.30
CA ARG A 92 2.89 -6.94 0.24
C ARG A 92 2.81 -6.89 1.77
N ILE A 93 1.66 -7.25 2.36
CA ILE A 93 1.54 -7.39 3.83
C ILE A 93 2.56 -8.40 4.34
N TRP A 94 2.63 -9.59 3.73
CA TRP A 94 3.59 -10.62 4.12
C TRP A 94 5.05 -10.11 4.03
N LEU A 95 5.41 -9.37 2.98
CA LEU A 95 6.72 -8.75 2.87
C LEU A 95 6.98 -7.75 4.01
N MET A 96 6.00 -6.91 4.32
CA MET A 96 6.11 -5.92 5.40
C MET A 96 6.23 -6.58 6.78
N ASP A 97 5.52 -7.68 7.03
CA ASP A 97 5.66 -8.43 8.29
C ASP A 97 7.01 -9.15 8.38
N THR A 98 7.46 -9.73 7.27
CA THR A 98 8.68 -10.56 7.22
C THR A 98 9.95 -9.72 7.29
N PHE A 99 9.99 -8.57 6.61
CA PHE A 99 11.23 -7.81 6.40
C PHE A 99 11.26 -6.43 7.06
N VAL A 100 10.10 -5.85 7.39
CA VAL A 100 10.01 -4.51 7.98
C VAL A 100 9.59 -4.65 9.44
N HIS A 101 10.53 -4.89 10.35
CA HIS A 101 10.27 -5.06 11.78
C HIS A 101 10.03 -3.73 12.52
N GLY A 102 8.98 -3.01 12.16
CA GLY A 102 8.54 -1.82 12.88
C GLY A 102 9.39 -0.57 12.65
N ASN A 103 10.12 -0.48 11.54
CA ASN A 103 10.80 0.75 11.12
C ASN A 103 9.76 1.77 10.61
N PRO A 104 9.46 2.86 11.36
CA PRO A 104 8.39 3.79 10.98
C PRO A 104 8.68 4.51 9.66
N LEU A 105 9.95 4.81 9.34
CA LEU A 105 10.34 5.49 8.11
C LEU A 105 10.02 4.65 6.85
N MET A 106 10.21 3.33 6.94
CA MET A 106 9.88 2.44 5.83
C MET A 106 8.36 2.31 5.66
N LEU A 107 7.61 2.32 6.75
CA LEU A 107 6.15 2.30 6.70
C LEU A 107 5.58 3.62 6.14
N GLU A 108 6.13 4.75 6.56
CA GLU A 108 5.72 6.07 6.05
C GLU A 108 6.05 6.25 4.57
N SER A 109 7.25 5.86 4.13
CA SER A 109 7.59 5.91 2.70
C SER A 109 6.69 5.01 1.85
N GLU A 110 6.30 3.84 2.36
CA GLU A 110 5.33 2.97 1.68
C GLU A 110 3.92 3.59 1.62
N ILE A 111 3.50 4.31 2.66
CA ILE A 111 2.25 5.09 2.65
C ILE A 111 2.30 6.21 1.60
N GLN A 112 3.45 6.87 1.44
CA GLN A 112 3.62 7.87 0.38
C GLN A 112 3.58 7.24 -1.01
N LEU A 113 4.29 6.13 -1.24
CA LEU A 113 4.28 5.44 -2.53
C LEU A 113 2.89 4.97 -2.94
N THR A 114 2.09 4.48 -1.99
CA THR A 114 0.73 4.01 -2.28
C THR A 114 -0.30 5.14 -2.35
N ARG A 115 0.09 6.39 -2.10
CA ARG A 115 -0.81 7.56 -2.16
C ARG A 115 -1.31 7.82 -3.58
N GLU A 116 -0.42 7.83 -4.56
CA GLU A 116 -0.78 8.05 -5.96
C GLU A 116 -1.59 6.89 -6.53
N TRP A 117 -1.36 5.67 -6.02
CA TRP A 117 -2.14 4.50 -6.38
C TRP A 117 -3.62 4.68 -6.04
N VAL A 118 -3.94 5.02 -4.78
CA VAL A 118 -5.35 5.17 -4.36
C VAL A 118 -6.04 6.37 -4.99
N ARG A 119 -5.28 7.42 -5.37
CA ARG A 119 -5.82 8.54 -6.16
C ARG A 119 -6.27 8.10 -7.56
N SER A 120 -5.56 7.16 -8.17
CA SER A 120 -5.90 6.63 -9.50
C SER A 120 -6.83 5.41 -9.46
N HIS A 121 -7.00 4.78 -8.30
CA HIS A 121 -7.79 3.56 -8.10
C HIS A 121 -8.73 3.69 -6.89
N VAL A 122 -9.63 4.67 -6.94
CA VAL A 122 -10.53 5.02 -5.81
C VAL A 122 -11.52 3.92 -5.39
N SER A 123 -11.68 2.87 -6.19
CA SER A 123 -12.50 1.69 -5.86
C SER A 123 -11.70 0.48 -5.37
N ASP A 124 -10.37 0.58 -5.25
CA ASP A 124 -9.52 -0.55 -4.83
C ASP A 124 -9.60 -0.77 -3.32
N CYS A 125 -10.59 -1.55 -2.89
CA CYS A 125 -10.76 -1.94 -1.48
C CYS A 125 -9.51 -2.63 -0.90
N SER A 126 -8.78 -3.41 -1.72
CA SER A 126 -7.60 -4.14 -1.27
C SER A 126 -6.42 -3.18 -1.04
N GLY A 127 -6.27 -2.17 -1.91
CA GLY A 127 -5.30 -1.09 -1.75
C GLY A 127 -5.57 -0.26 -0.49
N PHE A 128 -6.83 0.11 -0.23
CA PHE A 128 -7.20 0.78 1.02
C PHE A 128 -6.93 -0.11 2.24
N HIS A 129 -7.26 -1.41 2.19
CA HIS A 129 -6.95 -2.34 3.28
C HIS A 129 -5.44 -2.43 3.57
N TYR A 130 -4.58 -2.43 2.54
CA TYR A 130 -3.14 -2.37 2.74
C TYR A 130 -2.70 -1.07 3.44
N ARG A 131 -3.30 0.07 3.09
CA ARG A 131 -3.05 1.34 3.77
C ARG A 131 -3.50 1.31 5.23
N GLN A 132 -4.64 0.69 5.54
CA GLN A 132 -5.10 0.48 6.92
C GLN A 132 -4.09 -0.33 7.74
N TYR A 133 -3.54 -1.40 7.16
CA TYR A 133 -2.46 -2.18 7.76
C TYR A 133 -1.23 -1.31 8.07
N LEU A 134 -0.76 -0.49 7.13
CA LEU A 134 0.38 0.40 7.36
C LEU A 134 0.10 1.46 8.44
N LEU A 135 -1.05 2.15 8.37
CA LEU A 135 -1.44 3.19 9.32
C LEU A 135 -1.54 2.66 10.75
N ARG A 136 -2.10 1.45 10.91
CA ARG A 136 -2.19 0.79 12.22
C ARG A 136 -0.81 0.45 12.78
N ARG A 137 0.14 0.04 11.92
CA ARG A 137 1.52 -0.26 12.36
C ARG A 137 2.31 0.99 12.76
N VAL A 138 2.06 2.13 12.10
CA VAL A 138 2.70 3.40 12.47
C VAL A 138 2.07 3.98 13.73
N GLY A 139 0.73 3.98 13.84
CA GLY A 139 0.02 4.49 15.02
C GLY A 139 0.13 6.00 15.26
N SER A 140 0.39 6.78 14.19
CA SER A 140 0.60 8.23 14.26
C SER A 140 -0.70 9.02 14.05
N VAL A 141 -1.12 9.80 15.07
CA VAL A 141 -2.31 10.69 14.98
C VAL A 141 -2.18 11.71 13.83
N PRO A 142 -1.05 12.42 13.66
CA PRO A 142 -0.89 13.34 12.52
C PRO A 142 -1.01 12.65 11.16
N LEU A 143 -0.54 11.41 11.05
CA LEU A 143 -0.62 10.66 9.80
C LEU A 143 -2.06 10.23 9.50
N LEU A 144 -2.82 9.81 10.51
CA LEU A 144 -4.25 9.53 10.37
C LEU A 144 -5.04 10.79 9.97
N ALA A 145 -4.72 11.95 10.53
CA ALA A 145 -5.36 13.22 10.15
C ALA A 145 -5.09 13.57 8.67
N LYS A 146 -3.85 13.40 8.20
CA LYS A 146 -3.51 13.54 6.77
C LYS A 146 -4.25 12.56 5.88
N GLU A 147 -4.49 11.34 6.38
CA GLU A 147 -5.24 10.32 5.65
C GLU A 147 -6.73 10.66 5.55
N VAL A 148 -7.34 11.23 6.60
CA VAL A 148 -8.71 11.73 6.55
C VAL A 148 -8.84 12.86 5.53
N ALA A 149 -7.85 13.76 5.45
CA ALA A 149 -7.80 14.81 4.44
C ALA A 149 -7.69 14.23 3.00
N LEU A 150 -6.92 13.15 2.81
CA LEU A 150 -6.92 12.42 1.53
C LEU A 150 -8.31 11.86 1.21
N CYS A 151 -8.97 11.21 2.17
CA CYS A 151 -10.31 10.65 1.96
C CYS A 151 -11.32 11.74 1.56
N GLU A 152 -11.24 12.91 2.19
CA GLU A 152 -12.06 14.06 1.81
C GLU A 152 -11.84 14.46 0.36
N GLU A 153 -10.58 14.65 -0.04
CA GLU A 153 -10.23 15.02 -1.41
C GLU A 153 -10.80 14.01 -2.42
N LEU A 154 -10.66 12.71 -2.14
CA LEU A 154 -11.15 11.65 -3.02
C LEU A 154 -12.68 11.56 -3.03
N CYS A 155 -13.35 11.70 -1.88
CA CYS A 155 -14.82 11.68 -1.81
C CYS A 155 -15.47 12.84 -2.57
N LEU A 156 -14.82 14.01 -2.58
CA LEU A 156 -15.31 15.19 -3.30
C LEU A 156 -14.99 15.13 -4.79
N ALA A 157 -13.81 14.63 -5.18
CA ALA A 157 -13.40 14.49 -6.58
C ALA A 157 -14.10 13.32 -7.29
N PHE A 158 -14.39 12.24 -6.56
CA PHE A 158 -14.98 11.01 -7.08
C PHE A 158 -16.17 10.58 -6.20
N PRO A 159 -17.33 11.26 -6.29
CA PRO A 159 -18.50 10.93 -5.50
C PRO A 159 -19.03 9.52 -5.84
N GLY A 160 -19.62 8.84 -4.84
CA GLY A 160 -20.27 7.55 -5.01
C GLY A 160 -19.38 6.31 -4.78
N HIS A 161 -18.11 6.48 -4.46
CA HIS A 161 -17.19 5.36 -4.24
C HIS A 161 -17.13 4.91 -2.76
N GLU A 162 -17.89 3.86 -2.42
CA GLU A 162 -18.02 3.30 -1.05
C GLU A 162 -16.66 2.91 -0.41
N ALA A 163 -15.66 2.48 -1.20
CA ALA A 163 -14.35 2.10 -0.69
C ALA A 163 -13.65 3.25 0.08
N ILE A 164 -13.78 4.48 -0.41
CA ILE A 164 -13.22 5.68 0.24
C ILE A 164 -13.93 5.91 1.59
N TRP A 165 -15.26 5.78 1.63
CA TRP A 165 -16.05 5.94 2.85
C TRP A 165 -15.74 4.88 3.90
N GLN A 166 -15.50 3.62 3.49
CA GLN A 166 -15.04 2.56 4.39
C GLN A 166 -13.67 2.89 4.98
N HIS A 167 -12.74 3.37 4.16
CA HIS A 167 -11.41 3.78 4.62
C HIS A 167 -11.45 5.00 5.53
N ARG A 168 -12.28 6.00 5.22
CA ARG A 168 -12.50 7.17 6.07
C ARG A 168 -12.99 6.77 7.47
N ARG A 169 -13.98 5.86 7.55
CA ARG A 169 -14.50 5.32 8.83
C ARG A 169 -13.41 4.65 9.65
N PHE A 170 -12.53 3.86 9.01
CA PHE A 170 -11.37 3.29 9.68
C PHE A 170 -10.47 4.38 10.29
N CYS A 171 -10.14 5.42 9.54
CA CYS A 171 -9.29 6.50 10.03
C CYS A 171 -9.93 7.25 11.21
N LEU A 172 -11.22 7.58 11.12
CA LEU A 172 -11.96 8.24 12.19
C LEU A 172 -12.05 7.37 13.44
N TRP A 173 -12.29 6.07 13.29
CA TRP A 173 -12.29 5.12 14.42
C TRP A 173 -10.95 5.14 15.18
N HIS A 174 -9.84 5.23 14.47
CA HIS A 174 -8.50 5.27 15.08
C HIS A 174 -8.08 6.65 15.59
N LEU A 175 -8.70 7.73 15.11
CA LEU A 175 -8.57 9.08 15.66
C LEU A 175 -9.47 9.30 16.88
N HIS A 176 -10.57 8.55 16.99
CA HIS A 176 -11.52 8.69 18.07
C HIS A 176 -10.87 8.30 19.41
N PRO A 177 -10.96 9.16 20.45
CA PRO A 177 -10.40 8.85 21.76
C PRO A 177 -11.07 7.60 22.35
N ALA A 178 -10.29 6.70 22.95
CA ALA A 178 -10.86 5.54 23.64
C ALA A 178 -11.55 5.97 24.94
N PRO A 179 -12.68 5.35 25.33
CA PRO A 179 -13.12 5.41 26.72
C PRO A 179 -12.02 4.81 27.60
N ALA A 180 -11.80 5.37 28.79
CA ALA A 180 -10.66 5.07 29.69
C ALA A 180 -10.63 3.64 30.27
N ASN A 181 -11.46 2.70 29.79
CA ASN A 181 -11.62 1.39 30.38
C ASN A 181 -10.68 0.37 29.70
N GLY A 182 -9.83 -0.23 30.53
CA GLY A 182 -8.64 -0.98 30.13
C GLY A 182 -8.91 -2.36 29.52
N GLU A 183 -9.23 -2.39 28.24
CA GLU A 183 -9.14 -3.62 27.43
C GLU A 183 -7.98 -3.55 26.43
N THR A 184 -7.22 -4.64 26.39
CA THR A 184 -6.08 -4.95 25.54
C THR A 184 -6.49 -5.04 24.07
N GLN A 185 -6.62 -3.89 23.41
CA GLN A 185 -6.71 -3.77 21.96
C GLN A 185 -5.49 -3.02 21.39
N PRO A 186 -5.14 -3.23 20.11
CA PRO A 186 -3.95 -2.64 19.49
C PRO A 186 -3.91 -1.13 19.74
N LYS A 187 -2.72 -0.64 20.11
CA LYS A 187 -2.41 0.74 20.54
C LYS A 187 -3.21 1.79 19.74
N LYS A 188 -4.34 2.25 20.29
CA LYS A 188 -5.09 3.40 19.76
C LYS A 188 -4.19 4.63 19.84
N ALA A 189 -4.18 5.43 18.78
CA ALA A 189 -3.34 6.62 18.72
C ALA A 189 -3.90 7.63 19.75
N ARG A 190 -3.09 7.99 20.75
CA ARG A 190 -3.50 8.93 21.82
C ARG A 190 -3.34 10.36 21.33
N GLY A 191 -4.45 11.04 21.08
CA GLY A 191 -4.48 12.48 20.80
C GLY A 191 -5.91 12.99 20.66
N SER A 192 -6.21 14.14 21.26
CA SER A 192 -7.47 14.87 21.03
C SER A 192 -7.37 15.63 19.71
N ALA A 193 -7.61 14.95 18.59
CA ALA A 193 -7.86 15.63 17.33
C ALA A 193 -9.33 16.10 17.34
N ASN A 194 -9.59 17.38 17.05
CA ASN A 194 -10.94 17.90 16.90
C ASN A 194 -11.57 17.44 15.57
N TRP A 195 -11.64 16.12 15.38
CA TRP A 195 -12.10 15.48 14.16
C TRP A 195 -13.59 15.73 13.90
N ALA A 196 -14.39 15.91 14.95
CA ALA A 196 -15.84 16.02 14.86
C ALA A 196 -16.30 17.29 14.09
N VAL A 197 -15.68 18.44 14.38
CA VAL A 197 -15.99 19.71 13.68
C VAL A 197 -15.56 19.64 12.21
N ALA A 198 -14.38 19.07 11.95
CA ALA A 198 -13.91 18.88 10.58
C ALA A 198 -14.80 17.90 9.80
N GLU A 199 -15.28 16.85 10.46
CA GLU A 199 -16.17 15.86 9.86
C GLU A 199 -17.52 16.48 9.48
N GLU A 200 -18.09 17.32 10.34
CA GLU A 200 -19.33 18.03 10.06
C GLU A 200 -19.21 18.94 8.83
N ALA A 201 -18.13 19.75 8.76
CA ALA A 201 -17.86 20.60 7.61
C ALA A 201 -17.60 19.81 6.30
N PHE A 202 -17.03 18.61 6.39
CA PHE A 202 -16.89 17.70 5.25
C PHE A 202 -18.26 17.19 4.77
N LEU A 203 -19.12 16.74 5.68
CA LEU A 203 -20.43 16.18 5.32
C LEU A 203 -21.32 17.20 4.60
N GLN A 204 -21.30 18.46 5.03
CA GLN A 204 -22.00 19.56 4.36
C GLN A 204 -21.54 19.77 2.91
N ARG A 205 -20.26 19.54 2.61
CA ARG A 205 -19.73 19.65 1.25
C ARG A 205 -19.95 18.39 0.41
N ALA A 206 -20.01 17.23 1.05
CA ALA A 206 -20.19 15.95 0.38
C ALA A 206 -21.66 15.68 0.00
N ALA A 207 -22.61 16.28 0.72
CA ALA A 207 -24.03 16.21 0.43
C ALA A 207 -24.41 17.01 -0.82
N GLY A 208 -25.46 16.58 -1.51
CA GLY A 208 -25.97 17.18 -2.73
C GLY A 208 -25.11 16.94 -3.97
N ALA A 209 -24.06 16.12 -3.87
CA ALA A 209 -23.15 15.82 -4.99
C ALA A 209 -23.66 14.69 -5.91
N GLY A 210 -24.83 14.12 -5.61
CA GLY A 210 -25.51 13.11 -6.41
C GLY A 210 -26.19 12.04 -5.55
N GLU A 211 -27.24 11.41 -6.10
CA GLU A 211 -28.11 10.47 -5.38
C GLU A 211 -27.33 9.39 -4.61
N TRP A 212 -26.35 8.76 -5.27
CA TRP A 212 -25.57 7.70 -4.63
C TRP A 212 -24.60 8.23 -3.56
N GLN A 213 -24.03 9.42 -3.75
CA GLN A 213 -23.21 10.06 -2.74
C GLN A 213 -24.03 10.41 -1.50
N ASP A 214 -25.26 10.89 -1.66
CA ASP A 214 -26.15 11.24 -0.55
C ASP A 214 -26.54 10.00 0.27
N VAL A 215 -26.73 8.85 -0.39
CA VAL A 215 -26.89 7.56 0.29
C VAL A 215 -25.67 7.22 1.15
N LEU A 216 -24.46 7.45 0.63
CA LEU A 216 -23.22 7.20 1.37
C LEU A 216 -23.04 8.16 2.56
N VAL A 217 -23.36 9.44 2.37
CA VAL A 217 -23.39 10.45 3.44
C VAL A 217 -24.35 10.02 4.56
N ALA A 218 -25.58 9.64 4.21
CA ALA A 218 -26.58 9.21 5.19
C ALA A 218 -26.14 7.94 5.95
N ARG A 219 -25.51 6.97 5.26
CA ARG A 219 -24.94 5.77 5.88
C ARG A 219 -23.80 6.12 6.84
N HIS A 220 -22.93 7.05 6.43
CA HIS A 220 -21.80 7.50 7.23
C HIS A 220 -22.27 8.24 8.49
N VAL A 221 -23.25 9.14 8.38
CA VAL A 221 -23.89 9.80 9.53
C VAL A 221 -24.47 8.80 10.51
N ARG A 222 -25.18 7.77 10.01
CA ARG A 222 -25.73 6.72 10.87
C ARG A 222 -24.63 5.98 11.62
N TRP A 223 -23.54 5.64 10.92
CA TRP A 223 -22.37 5.00 11.53
C TRP A 223 -21.70 5.90 12.57
N LEU A 224 -21.49 7.19 12.28
CA LEU A 224 -20.91 8.15 13.23
C LEU A 224 -21.71 8.22 14.53
N ARG A 225 -23.04 8.28 14.42
CA ARG A 225 -23.94 8.30 15.59
C ARG A 225 -23.90 7.00 16.38
N SER A 226 -23.98 5.86 15.70
CA SER A 226 -24.07 4.55 16.37
C SER A 226 -22.74 4.03 16.91
N VAL A 227 -21.62 4.38 16.25
CA VAL A 227 -20.29 3.80 16.53
C VAL A 227 -19.38 4.77 17.28
N LEU A 228 -19.42 6.06 16.93
CA LEU A 228 -18.57 7.09 17.56
C LEU A 228 -19.35 8.03 18.49
N GLY A 229 -20.67 7.84 18.67
CA GLY A 229 -21.49 8.72 19.52
C GLY A 229 -21.52 10.18 19.05
N TRP A 230 -21.31 10.42 17.75
CA TRP A 230 -21.27 11.77 17.19
C TRP A 230 -22.65 12.46 17.26
N THR A 231 -22.68 13.72 17.70
CA THR A 231 -23.90 14.51 17.89
C THR A 231 -24.01 15.76 17.01
N GLY A 232 -23.12 15.92 16.02
CA GLY A 232 -23.14 17.05 15.09
C GLY A 232 -24.35 17.06 14.16
N ALA A 233 -24.56 18.20 13.49
CA ALA A 233 -25.68 18.38 12.57
C ALA A 233 -25.44 17.56 11.29
N ALA A 234 -26.44 16.75 10.92
CA ALA A 234 -26.43 16.08 9.62
C ALA A 234 -26.75 17.10 8.51
N PRO A 235 -26.16 16.98 7.32
CA PRO A 235 -26.58 17.72 6.13
C PRO A 235 -27.96 17.27 5.64
#